data_AF-A0A839QIG8-F1
#
_entry.id   AF-A0A839QIG8-F1
#
_cell.length_a   1.000
_cell.length_b   1.000
_cell.length_c   1.000
_cell.angle_alpha   90.00
_cell.angle_beta   90.00
_cell.angle_gamma   90.00
#
_symmetry.space_group_name_H-M   'P 1'
#
loop_
_entity.id
_entity.type
_entity.pdbx_description
1 polymer ?
#
loop_
_entity_poly.entity_id
_entity_poly.type
_entity_poly.pdbx_seq_one_letter_code
_entity_poly.pdbx_strand_id
1 'polypeptide(L)'
;MFYAPAGARRGPTKGRPPRHGAKLALRDPATHPDPVHRSVQELERYGAVSTVAFERMHQKIDTRAGCKDSHGSPPLIEGTVIGLNVEHLPGGQPPKPMWLWASKPVPGDVREVDHWWSMYLRRFDIEHTFRFLKQNLGWARPHLREPNAADRWTWIVIAAHTSLRLVRPMAIECRLPWQQPIPESKVTPGRVRATYRRACQNTVHPANPPIASTAGPGRPRGGVNRVKPVTQPVGLAHYKG
;
A
#
# COMPACT_ATOMS: atom_id res chain seq x y z
N MET A 1 7.15 24.39 2.92
CA MET A 1 7.79 25.16 4.00
C MET A 1 7.17 24.69 5.30
N PHE A 2 8.00 24.44 6.30
CA PHE A 2 7.58 24.04 7.64
C PHE A 2 8.01 25.09 8.65
N TYR A 3 7.45 25.01 9.85
CA TYR A 3 7.72 25.92 10.95
C TYR A 3 7.95 25.10 12.22
N ALA A 4 8.90 25.52 13.03
CA ALA A 4 9.05 25.02 14.39
C ALA A 4 7.89 25.53 15.28
N PRO A 5 7.68 24.95 16.47
CA PRO A 5 6.77 25.50 17.46
C PRO A 5 7.14 26.96 17.73
N ALA A 6 6.13 27.78 17.98
CA ALA A 6 6.38 29.17 18.36
C ALA A 6 7.15 29.21 19.68
N GLY A 7 8.29 29.91 19.69
CA GLY A 7 9.05 30.16 20.90
C GLY A 7 8.34 31.12 21.86
N ALA A 8 8.97 31.38 23.00
CA ALA A 8 8.50 32.37 23.95
C ALA A 8 8.40 33.77 23.30
N ARG A 9 7.38 34.52 23.69
CA ARG A 9 7.16 35.89 23.26
C ARG A 9 8.39 36.75 23.58
N ARG A 10 8.92 37.47 22.58
CA ARG A 10 9.91 38.54 22.81
C ARG A 10 9.20 39.89 23.00
N GLY A 11 9.45 40.56 24.12
CA GLY A 11 9.03 41.96 24.35
C GLY A 11 7.68 42.16 25.07
N PRO A 12 7.42 43.40 25.56
CA PRO A 12 6.34 43.72 26.51
C PRO A 12 4.96 44.03 25.87
N THR A 13 4.85 44.02 24.54
CA THR A 13 3.62 44.40 23.83
C THR A 13 2.45 43.50 24.25
N LYS A 14 1.20 43.98 24.24
CA LYS A 14 0.00 43.15 24.47
C LYS A 14 -0.60 42.78 23.12
N GLY A 15 -0.57 41.50 22.75
CA GLY A 15 -1.04 41.02 21.44
C GLY A 15 -1.02 39.50 21.36
N ARG A 16 -1.67 38.94 20.32
CA ARG A 16 -1.79 37.48 20.12
C ARG A 16 -0.40 36.81 20.05
N PRO A 17 -0.14 35.74 20.81
CA PRO A 17 1.12 34.99 20.69
C PRO A 17 1.37 34.50 19.26
N PRO A 18 2.65 34.46 18.82
CA PRO A 18 2.98 33.87 17.53
C PRO A 18 2.54 32.41 17.47
N ARG A 19 2.05 31.97 16.31
CA ARG A 19 1.64 30.57 16.08
C ARG A 19 2.73 29.71 15.41
N HIS A 20 3.73 30.36 14.82
CA HIS A 20 4.78 29.72 14.04
C HIS A 20 6.13 30.25 14.51
N GLY A 21 7.08 29.36 14.76
CA GLY A 21 8.45 29.69 15.11
C GLY A 21 9.34 29.87 13.88
N ALA A 22 10.60 29.45 14.01
CA ALA A 22 11.57 29.49 12.94
C ALA A 22 11.09 28.72 11.70
N LYS A 23 11.41 29.25 10.52
CA LYS A 23 11.06 28.64 9.24
C LYS A 23 12.05 27.54 8.89
N LEU A 24 11.54 26.42 8.40
CA LEU A 24 12.29 25.39 7.72
C LEU A 24 11.88 25.37 6.24
N ALA A 25 12.67 26.00 5.38
CA ALA A 25 12.51 25.95 3.94
C ALA A 25 13.33 24.79 3.37
N LEU A 26 12.65 23.73 2.91
CA LEU A 26 13.29 22.49 2.44
C LEU A 26 14.33 22.68 1.32
N ARG A 27 14.20 23.74 0.53
CA ARG A 27 15.13 24.07 -0.58
C ARG A 27 16.29 24.96 -0.15
N ASP A 28 16.25 25.52 1.05
CA ASP A 28 17.22 26.50 1.55
C ASP A 28 17.86 26.00 2.86
N PRO A 29 19.04 25.36 2.77
CA PRO A 29 19.76 24.84 3.93
C PRO A 29 20.08 25.88 5.00
N ALA A 30 20.18 27.17 4.64
CA ALA A 30 20.46 28.23 5.61
C ALA A 30 19.32 28.44 6.61
N THR A 31 18.13 27.94 6.31
CA THR A 31 16.97 27.95 7.21
C THR A 31 16.88 26.72 8.10
N HIS A 32 17.74 25.72 7.92
CA HIS A 32 17.65 24.46 8.65
C HIS A 32 18.25 24.66 10.05
N PRO A 33 17.48 24.43 11.12
CA PRO A 33 18.05 24.42 12.47
C PRO A 33 18.97 23.20 12.64
N ASP A 34 19.58 23.04 13.80
CA ASP A 34 20.30 21.79 14.08
C ASP A 34 19.31 20.61 14.07
N PRO A 35 19.59 19.55 13.27
CA PRO A 35 18.71 18.40 13.20
C PRO A 35 18.81 17.58 14.48
N VAL A 36 17.67 17.04 14.93
CA VAL A 36 17.61 16.14 16.10
C VAL A 36 18.16 14.75 15.79
N HIS A 37 18.29 14.41 14.51
CA HIS A 37 18.89 13.17 14.03
C HIS A 37 19.71 13.44 12.78
N ARG A 38 20.89 12.83 12.71
CA ARG A 38 21.74 12.78 11.52
C ARG A 38 22.36 11.39 11.43
N SER A 39 22.19 10.73 10.29
CA SER A 39 22.80 9.42 10.03
C SER A 39 23.25 9.30 8.59
N VAL A 40 24.14 8.34 8.34
CA VAL A 40 24.50 7.87 7.00
C VAL A 40 24.39 6.35 7.03
N GLN A 41 23.72 5.76 6.05
CA GLN A 41 23.59 4.32 5.89
C GLN A 41 23.92 3.90 4.46
N GLU A 42 24.60 2.77 4.31
CA GLU A 42 24.90 2.20 3.01
C GLU A 42 23.78 1.29 2.53
N LEU A 43 23.23 1.57 1.34
CA LEU A 43 22.27 0.70 0.67
C LEU A 43 22.79 0.27 -0.70
N GLU A 44 22.77 -1.04 -0.98
CA GLU A 44 23.20 -1.61 -2.25
C GLU A 44 22.60 -0.90 -3.48
N ARG A 45 21.33 -0.48 -3.39
CA ARG A 45 20.61 0.13 -4.52
C ARG A 45 20.85 1.63 -4.68
N TYR A 46 21.26 2.33 -3.63
CA TYR A 46 21.28 3.81 -3.59
C TYR A 46 22.63 4.41 -3.16
N GLY A 47 23.60 3.56 -2.79
CA GLY A 47 24.87 3.96 -2.18
C GLY A 47 24.66 4.55 -0.80
N ALA A 48 25.49 5.53 -0.44
CA ALA A 48 25.38 6.26 0.81
C ALA A 48 24.06 7.06 0.89
N VAL A 49 23.27 6.80 1.92
CA VAL A 49 22.02 7.50 2.24
C VAL A 49 22.22 8.36 3.46
N SER A 50 22.29 9.68 3.26
CA SER A 50 22.36 10.67 4.33
C SER A 50 20.96 11.08 4.77
N THR A 51 20.71 11.02 6.07
CA THR A 51 19.43 11.37 6.68
C THR A 51 19.60 12.52 7.65
N VAL A 52 18.65 13.46 7.63
CA VAL A 52 18.47 14.49 8.67
C VAL A 52 17.01 14.49 9.12
N ALA A 53 16.73 14.79 10.37
CA ALA A 53 15.36 14.98 10.83
C ALA A 53 15.19 16.18 11.77
N PHE A 54 13.99 16.76 11.70
CA PHE A 54 13.57 17.92 12.46
C PHE A 54 12.23 17.60 13.12
N GLU A 55 12.21 17.58 14.44
CA GLU A 55 11.01 17.30 15.24
C GLU A 55 10.08 18.50 15.32
N ARG A 56 8.82 18.21 15.68
CA ARG A 56 7.78 19.20 16.01
C ARG A 56 7.55 20.26 14.93
N MET A 57 7.80 19.89 13.68
CA MET A 57 7.63 20.75 12.52
C MET A 57 6.18 20.68 12.01
N HIS A 58 5.59 21.82 11.66
CA HIS A 58 4.24 21.90 11.11
C HIS A 58 4.17 22.79 9.89
N GLN A 59 3.15 22.55 9.05
CA GLN A 59 2.82 23.45 7.95
C GLN A 59 1.83 24.53 8.41
N LYS A 60 1.88 25.68 7.75
CA LYS A 60 0.81 26.67 7.86
C LYS A 60 -0.35 26.19 6.97
N ILE A 61 -1.37 25.62 7.61
CA ILE A 61 -2.61 25.24 6.93
C ILE A 61 -3.47 26.50 6.79
N ASP A 62 -3.90 26.79 5.56
CA ASP A 62 -4.83 27.89 5.26
C ASP A 62 -6.22 27.31 4.93
N THR A 63 -7.28 28.06 5.22
CA THR A 63 -8.69 27.63 5.10
C THR A 63 -9.12 27.36 3.65
N ARG A 64 -8.28 27.69 2.66
CA ARG A 64 -8.51 27.43 1.24
C ARG A 64 -8.36 25.96 0.84
N ALA A 65 -7.82 25.10 1.71
CA ALA A 65 -7.55 23.68 1.43
C ALA A 65 -8.69 22.70 1.84
N GLY A 66 -9.95 23.12 1.73
CA GLY A 66 -11.10 22.21 1.86
C GLY A 66 -11.61 21.96 3.27
N CYS A 67 -11.08 22.63 4.30
CA CYS A 67 -11.65 22.59 5.65
C CYS A 67 -12.72 23.67 5.80
N LYS A 68 -13.83 23.54 5.07
CA LYS A 68 -14.96 24.49 5.12
C LYS A 68 -15.80 24.36 6.40
N ASP A 69 -15.76 23.19 7.05
CA ASP A 69 -16.73 22.82 8.08
C ASP A 69 -16.17 22.88 9.51
N SER A 70 -14.95 23.39 9.69
CA SER A 70 -14.43 23.63 11.04
C SER A 70 -14.77 25.06 11.47
N HIS A 71 -15.63 25.17 12.49
CA HIS A 71 -16.00 26.42 13.16
C HIS A 71 -14.84 27.03 13.97
N GLY A 72 -13.64 27.15 13.40
CA GLY A 72 -12.47 27.64 14.11
C GLY A 72 -11.20 27.80 13.25
N SER A 73 -10.12 28.21 13.90
CA SER A 73 -8.80 28.28 13.26
C SER A 73 -8.31 26.85 12.94
N PRO A 74 -7.70 26.60 11.76
CA PRO A 74 -7.22 25.28 11.40
C PRO A 74 -6.20 24.76 12.44
N PRO A 75 -6.25 23.44 12.75
CA PRO A 75 -5.38 22.84 13.74
C PRO A 75 -3.92 22.91 13.27
N LEU A 76 -3.02 22.99 14.25
CA LEU A 76 -1.59 22.87 14.02
C LEU A 76 -1.24 21.40 14.23
N ILE A 77 -0.86 20.72 13.15
CA ILE A 77 -0.45 19.31 13.19
C ILE A 77 1.08 19.29 13.14
N GLU A 78 1.69 19.09 14.30
CA GLU A 78 3.14 18.86 14.40
C GLU A 78 3.49 17.46 13.88
N GLY A 79 4.68 17.32 13.34
CA GLY A 79 5.25 16.04 12.93
C GLY A 79 6.76 16.14 12.76
N THR A 80 7.39 15.04 12.39
CA THR A 80 8.83 15.02 12.09
C THR A 80 9.03 15.20 10.58
N VAL A 81 9.85 16.18 10.20
CA VAL A 81 10.31 16.34 8.81
C VAL A 81 11.63 15.61 8.65
N ILE A 82 11.71 14.71 7.67
CA ILE A 82 12.88 13.87 7.41
C ILE A 82 13.41 14.21 6.02
N GLY A 83 14.67 14.63 5.94
CA GLY A 83 15.39 14.85 4.70
C GLY A 83 16.27 13.64 4.38
N LEU A 84 16.22 13.18 3.14
CA LEU A 84 17.06 12.12 2.60
C LEU A 84 17.85 12.64 1.41
N ASN A 85 19.14 12.33 1.38
CA ASN A 85 19.96 12.46 0.19
C ASN A 85 20.64 11.11 -0.08
N VAL A 86 20.69 10.71 -1.34
CA VAL A 86 21.30 9.44 -1.76
C VAL A 86 22.46 9.71 -2.70
N GLU A 87 23.43 8.82 -2.73
CA GLU A 87 24.58 8.92 -3.61
C GLU A 87 24.20 8.76 -5.09
N HIS A 88 23.35 7.76 -5.40
CA HIS A 88 22.91 7.54 -6.78
C HIS A 88 21.49 6.98 -6.89
N LEU A 89 20.83 7.26 -8.01
CA LEU A 89 19.55 6.63 -8.38
C LEU A 89 19.78 5.49 -9.38
N PRO A 90 19.06 4.35 -9.26
CA PRO A 90 19.17 3.24 -10.22
C PRO A 90 18.90 3.60 -11.68
N GLY A 91 18.21 4.73 -11.92
CA GLY A 91 17.92 5.24 -13.27
C GLY A 91 18.97 6.21 -13.82
N GLY A 92 20.11 6.39 -13.14
CA GLY A 92 21.22 7.24 -13.58
C GLY A 92 20.99 8.76 -13.50
N GLN A 93 19.80 9.20 -13.11
CA GLN A 93 19.51 10.62 -12.90
C GLN A 93 20.22 11.14 -11.64
N PRO A 94 20.68 12.41 -11.64
CA PRO A 94 21.29 13.00 -10.46
C PRO A 94 20.28 13.01 -9.31
N PRO A 95 20.67 12.53 -8.12
CA PRO A 95 19.76 12.46 -6.98
C PRO A 95 19.36 13.85 -6.54
N LYS A 96 18.07 14.02 -6.23
CA LYS A 96 17.53 15.21 -5.59
C LYS A 96 17.14 14.87 -4.16
N PRO A 97 17.33 15.79 -3.19
CA PRO A 97 16.89 15.57 -1.82
C PRO A 97 15.41 15.22 -1.77
N MET A 98 15.08 14.12 -1.11
CA MET A 98 13.73 13.71 -0.81
C MET A 98 13.35 14.18 0.58
N TRP A 99 12.12 14.65 0.74
CA TRP A 99 11.60 15.11 2.02
C TRP A 99 10.34 14.34 2.37
N LEU A 100 10.32 13.76 3.56
CA LEU A 100 9.22 13.02 4.13
C LEU A 100 8.68 13.75 5.36
N TRP A 101 7.42 13.48 5.69
CA TRP A 101 6.80 13.95 6.92
C TRP A 101 6.15 12.76 7.63
N ALA A 102 6.47 12.60 8.91
CA ALA A 102 5.88 11.60 9.78
C ALA A 102 5.00 12.28 10.83
N SER A 103 3.83 11.72 11.11
CA SER A 103 2.87 12.30 12.05
C SER A 103 3.27 12.20 13.52
N LYS A 104 4.37 11.48 13.84
CA LYS A 104 4.94 11.45 15.18
C LYS A 104 5.80 12.72 15.35
N PRO A 105 5.44 13.66 16.25
CA PRO A 105 6.15 14.94 16.36
C PRO A 105 7.56 14.80 16.91
N VAL A 106 7.76 13.87 17.85
CA VAL A 106 9.04 13.59 18.52
C VAL A 106 9.27 12.08 18.45
N PRO A 107 10.34 11.59 17.81
CA PRO A 107 10.73 10.19 17.85
C PRO A 107 10.95 9.73 19.30
N GLY A 108 10.57 8.49 19.62
CA GLY A 108 10.85 7.93 20.96
C GLY A 108 12.33 7.56 21.11
N ASP A 109 12.89 7.02 20.03
CA ASP A 109 14.30 6.80 19.81
C ASP A 109 14.66 7.45 18.46
N VAL A 110 15.79 8.14 18.38
CA VAL A 110 16.31 8.75 17.15
C VAL A 110 16.50 7.73 16.03
N ARG A 111 16.75 6.45 16.35
CA ARG A 111 16.84 5.35 15.36
C ARG A 111 15.51 5.01 14.70
N GLU A 112 14.37 5.38 15.29
CA GLU A 112 13.05 5.18 14.65
C GLU A 112 12.93 5.97 13.33
N VAL A 113 13.60 7.13 13.23
CA VAL A 113 13.62 7.94 12.01
C VAL A 113 14.14 7.12 10.84
N ASP A 114 15.17 6.31 11.08
CA ASP A 114 15.76 5.46 10.06
C ASP A 114 14.85 4.30 9.64
N HIS A 115 14.06 3.81 10.57
CA HIS A 115 13.02 2.85 10.29
C HIS A 115 11.88 3.46 9.44
N TRP A 116 11.44 4.68 9.74
CA TRP A 116 10.33 5.32 9.02
C TRP A 116 10.64 5.55 7.55
N TRP A 117 11.84 6.08 7.25
CA TRP A 117 12.18 6.35 5.86
C TRP A 117 12.48 5.05 5.08
N SER A 118 13.05 4.04 5.73
CA SER A 118 13.29 2.74 5.08
C SER A 118 11.97 2.05 4.72
N MET A 119 10.91 2.21 5.53
CA MET A 119 9.56 1.78 5.18
C MET A 119 9.00 2.53 3.97
N TYR A 120 9.28 3.83 3.83
CA TYR A 120 8.87 4.59 2.65
C TYR A 120 9.49 4.03 1.36
N LEU A 121 10.71 3.47 1.41
CA LEU A 121 11.30 2.81 0.25
C LEU A 121 10.53 1.56 -0.21
N ARG A 122 9.67 0.98 0.64
CA ARG A 122 8.75 -0.12 0.28
C ARG A 122 7.44 0.38 -0.33
N ARG A 123 7.19 1.70 -0.40
CA ARG A 123 5.90 2.22 -0.91
C ARG A 123 5.57 1.74 -2.31
N PHE A 124 6.58 1.51 -3.15
CA PHE A 124 6.38 1.10 -4.54
C PHE A 124 6.00 -0.39 -4.66
N ASP A 125 6.11 -1.17 -3.59
CA ASP A 125 5.68 -2.58 -3.57
C ASP A 125 4.15 -2.71 -3.74
N ILE A 126 3.39 -1.67 -3.37
CA ILE A 126 1.94 -1.65 -3.62
C ILE A 126 1.63 -1.59 -5.13
N GLU A 127 2.45 -0.89 -5.91
CA GLU A 127 2.27 -0.80 -7.37
C GLU A 127 2.53 -2.15 -8.04
N HIS A 128 3.57 -2.86 -7.58
CA HIS A 128 3.82 -4.23 -8.00
C HIS A 128 2.67 -5.16 -7.62
N THR A 129 2.07 -4.95 -6.44
CA THR A 129 0.87 -5.69 -6.01
C THR A 129 -0.30 -5.41 -6.95
N PHE A 130 -0.65 -4.14 -7.21
CA PHE A 130 -1.73 -3.78 -8.14
C PHE A 130 -1.50 -4.32 -9.55
N ARG A 131 -0.26 -4.25 -10.05
CA ARG A 131 0.10 -4.85 -11.34
C ARG A 131 -0.19 -6.35 -11.35
N PHE A 132 0.23 -7.07 -10.33
CA PHE A 132 -0.03 -8.50 -10.19
C PHE A 132 -1.52 -8.82 -10.12
N LEU A 133 -2.30 -8.09 -9.32
CA LEU A 133 -3.75 -8.28 -9.22
C LEU A 133 -4.43 -8.09 -10.59
N LYS A 134 -4.09 -7.03 -11.33
CA LYS A 134 -4.66 -6.74 -12.65
C LYS A 134 -4.26 -7.78 -13.71
N GLN A 135 -2.96 -8.08 -13.82
CA GLN A 135 -2.44 -8.90 -14.90
C GLN A 135 -2.62 -10.40 -14.67
N ASN A 136 -2.41 -10.88 -13.44
CA ASN A 136 -2.31 -12.30 -13.15
C ASN A 136 -3.56 -12.86 -12.47
N LEU A 137 -4.22 -12.07 -11.62
CA LEU A 137 -5.49 -12.45 -10.97
C LEU A 137 -6.72 -11.93 -11.72
N GLY A 138 -6.51 -11.12 -12.76
CA GLY A 138 -7.58 -10.67 -13.64
C GLY A 138 -8.51 -9.63 -13.01
N TRP A 139 -8.02 -8.82 -12.08
CA TRP A 139 -8.83 -7.83 -11.37
C TRP A 139 -9.64 -6.93 -12.32
N ALA A 140 -9.05 -6.51 -13.44
CA ALA A 140 -9.70 -5.67 -14.44
C ALA A 140 -10.23 -6.42 -15.68
N ARG A 141 -10.27 -7.77 -15.65
CA ARG A 141 -10.72 -8.57 -16.81
C ARG A 141 -12.24 -8.67 -17.00
N PRO A 142 -13.07 -8.84 -15.95
CA PRO A 142 -14.50 -9.01 -16.17
C PRO A 142 -15.19 -7.68 -16.49
N HIS A 143 -16.12 -7.70 -17.43
CA HIS A 143 -16.94 -6.54 -17.82
C HIS A 143 -18.21 -6.50 -16.96
N LEU A 144 -18.05 -6.15 -15.70
CA LEU A 144 -19.14 -6.09 -14.72
C LEU A 144 -19.93 -4.78 -14.88
N ARG A 145 -21.26 -4.88 -14.98
CA ARG A 145 -22.15 -3.73 -15.18
C ARG A 145 -22.62 -3.09 -13.88
N GLU A 146 -22.73 -3.89 -12.82
CA GLU A 146 -23.25 -3.46 -11.52
C GLU A 146 -22.10 -3.14 -10.55
N PRO A 147 -22.11 -1.98 -9.85
CA PRO A 147 -21.09 -1.62 -8.86
C PRO A 147 -20.90 -2.68 -7.78
N ASN A 148 -22.01 -3.20 -7.24
CA ASN A 148 -21.98 -4.25 -6.22
C ASN A 148 -21.35 -5.57 -6.73
N ALA A 149 -21.38 -5.83 -8.04
CA ALA A 149 -20.66 -6.97 -8.63
C ALA A 149 -19.16 -6.70 -8.72
N ALA A 150 -18.75 -5.47 -9.04
CA ALA A 150 -17.35 -5.05 -9.07
C ALA A 150 -16.70 -5.09 -7.67
N ASP A 151 -17.44 -4.70 -6.63
CA ASP A 151 -16.96 -4.79 -5.24
C ASP A 151 -16.76 -6.25 -4.81
N ARG A 152 -17.75 -7.11 -5.07
CA ARG A 152 -17.64 -8.55 -4.80
C ARG A 152 -16.47 -9.18 -5.57
N TRP A 153 -16.28 -8.80 -6.82
CA TRP A 153 -15.13 -9.27 -7.60
C TRP A 153 -13.79 -8.82 -6.99
N THR A 154 -13.70 -7.58 -6.54
CA THR A 154 -12.51 -7.08 -5.82
C THR A 154 -12.24 -7.88 -4.56
N TRP A 155 -13.27 -8.21 -3.77
CA TRP A 155 -13.13 -9.08 -2.60
C TRP A 155 -12.64 -10.48 -2.96
N ILE A 156 -13.12 -11.09 -4.05
CA ILE A 156 -12.65 -12.39 -4.53
C ILE A 156 -11.16 -12.32 -4.90
N VAL A 157 -10.73 -11.25 -5.58
CA VAL A 157 -9.33 -11.04 -5.97
C VAL A 157 -8.43 -10.86 -4.74
N ILE A 158 -8.89 -10.08 -3.75
CA ILE A 158 -8.18 -9.90 -2.47
C ILE A 158 -8.06 -11.24 -1.74
N ALA A 159 -9.15 -12.00 -1.62
CA ALA A 159 -9.15 -13.31 -0.99
C ALA A 159 -8.17 -14.27 -1.68
N ALA A 160 -8.19 -14.33 -3.03
CA ALA A 160 -7.25 -15.13 -3.80
C ALA A 160 -5.79 -14.69 -3.58
N HIS A 161 -5.50 -13.39 -3.55
CA HIS A 161 -4.15 -12.89 -3.25
C HIS A 161 -3.70 -13.27 -1.83
N THR A 162 -4.60 -13.17 -0.85
CA THR A 162 -4.35 -13.59 0.53
C THR A 162 -4.07 -15.09 0.60
N SER A 163 -4.85 -15.94 -0.08
CA SER A 163 -4.58 -17.38 -0.17
C SER A 163 -3.19 -17.67 -0.75
N LEU A 164 -2.77 -16.94 -1.79
CA LEU A 164 -1.41 -17.08 -2.34
C LEU A 164 -0.33 -16.67 -1.33
N ARG A 165 -0.57 -15.65 -0.49
CA ARG A 165 0.39 -15.26 0.55
C ARG A 165 0.51 -16.32 1.63
N LEU A 166 -0.63 -16.87 2.09
CA LEU A 166 -0.67 -17.89 3.13
C LEU A 166 0.01 -19.20 2.70
N VAL A 167 -0.13 -19.57 1.42
CA VAL A 167 0.42 -20.82 0.87
C VAL A 167 1.90 -20.67 0.44
N ARG A 168 2.49 -19.48 0.54
CA ARG A 168 3.86 -19.20 0.08
C ARG A 168 4.92 -20.16 0.67
N PRO A 169 4.92 -20.50 1.98
CA PRO A 169 5.92 -21.42 2.52
C PRO A 169 5.84 -22.81 1.86
N MET A 170 4.62 -23.34 1.69
CA MET A 170 4.37 -24.65 1.07
C MET A 170 4.71 -24.69 -0.43
N ALA A 171 4.68 -23.54 -1.11
CA ALA A 171 5.00 -23.45 -2.53
C ALA A 171 6.46 -23.83 -2.85
N ILE A 172 7.36 -23.75 -1.86
CA ILE A 172 8.77 -24.13 -1.99
C ILE A 172 8.89 -25.65 -2.15
N GLU A 173 8.20 -26.39 -1.28
CA GLU A 173 8.18 -27.86 -1.26
C GLU A 173 7.41 -28.41 -2.46
N CYS A 174 6.30 -27.76 -2.82
CA CYS A 174 5.43 -28.16 -3.92
C CYS A 174 5.89 -27.63 -5.29
N ARG A 175 7.17 -27.24 -5.43
CA ARG A 175 7.72 -26.68 -6.67
C ARG A 175 7.53 -27.62 -7.86
N LEU A 176 7.40 -27.04 -9.05
CA LEU A 176 7.40 -27.84 -10.28
C LEU A 176 8.83 -28.41 -10.51
N PRO A 177 8.96 -29.62 -11.07
CA PRO A 177 10.27 -30.31 -11.17
C PRO A 177 11.35 -29.48 -11.87
N TRP A 178 10.97 -28.72 -12.89
CA TRP A 178 11.87 -27.86 -13.68
C TRP A 178 12.12 -26.47 -13.07
N GLN A 179 11.49 -26.13 -11.94
CA GLN A 179 11.71 -24.84 -11.28
C GLN A 179 12.93 -24.88 -10.36
N GLN A 180 13.87 -23.96 -10.58
CA GLN A 180 15.06 -23.80 -9.74
C GLN A 180 14.71 -23.50 -8.28
N PRO A 181 15.32 -24.16 -7.27
CA PRO A 181 15.12 -23.83 -5.85
C PRO A 181 15.48 -22.37 -5.58
N ILE A 182 14.65 -21.67 -4.80
CA ILE A 182 14.92 -20.31 -4.35
C ILE A 182 14.52 -20.16 -2.88
N PRO A 183 15.19 -19.28 -2.11
CA PRO A 183 14.78 -18.97 -0.74
C PRO A 183 13.34 -18.46 -0.68
N GLU A 184 12.64 -18.71 0.42
CA GLU A 184 11.26 -18.27 0.63
C GLU A 184 11.09 -16.77 0.32
N SER A 185 12.02 -15.96 0.80
CA SER A 185 12.05 -14.49 0.63
C SER A 185 12.04 -14.04 -0.84
N LYS A 186 12.47 -14.90 -1.77
CA LYS A 186 12.50 -14.64 -3.22
C LYS A 186 11.34 -15.28 -3.99
N VAL A 187 10.50 -16.09 -3.36
CA VAL A 187 9.34 -16.72 -4.01
C VAL A 187 8.32 -15.66 -4.41
N THR A 188 8.09 -15.52 -5.72
CA THR A 188 7.16 -14.54 -6.27
C THR A 188 5.70 -15.02 -6.20
N PRO A 189 4.71 -14.12 -6.09
CA PRO A 189 3.29 -14.50 -6.12
C PRO A 189 2.89 -15.29 -7.37
N GLY A 190 3.52 -15.02 -8.52
CA GLY A 190 3.30 -15.77 -9.75
C GLY A 190 3.76 -17.23 -9.65
N ARG A 191 4.89 -17.47 -8.96
CA ARG A 191 5.38 -18.83 -8.73
C ARG A 191 4.49 -19.59 -7.74
N VAL A 192 4.06 -18.94 -6.65
CA VAL A 192 3.09 -19.55 -5.72
C VAL A 192 1.80 -19.91 -6.43
N ARG A 193 1.29 -19.03 -7.31
CA ARG A 193 0.08 -19.31 -8.11
C ARG A 193 0.25 -20.54 -9.00
N ALA A 194 1.43 -20.75 -9.60
CA ALA A 194 1.70 -21.91 -10.45
C ALA A 194 1.70 -23.24 -9.67
N THR A 195 2.13 -23.22 -8.41
CA THR A 195 2.19 -24.40 -7.53
C THR A 195 0.97 -24.54 -6.62
N TYR A 196 0.09 -23.53 -6.57
CA TYR A 196 -1.02 -23.41 -5.63
C TYR A 196 -1.89 -24.67 -5.58
N ARG A 197 -2.24 -25.24 -6.73
CA ARG A 197 -3.04 -26.47 -6.80
C ARG A 197 -2.38 -27.65 -6.07
N ARG A 198 -1.06 -27.85 -6.25
CA ARG A 198 -0.31 -28.92 -5.58
C ARG A 198 -0.20 -28.65 -4.09
N ALA A 199 0.04 -27.39 -3.71
CA ALA A 199 0.10 -26.99 -2.32
C ALA A 199 -1.24 -27.23 -1.60
N CYS A 200 -2.37 -26.89 -2.22
CA CYS A 200 -3.69 -27.18 -1.68
C CYS A 200 -3.96 -28.68 -1.52
N GLN A 201 -3.54 -29.52 -2.47
CA GLN A 201 -3.68 -30.98 -2.36
C GLN A 201 -2.88 -31.58 -1.20
N ASN A 202 -1.76 -30.95 -0.85
CA ASN A 202 -0.89 -31.37 0.25
C ASN A 202 -1.24 -30.69 1.58
N THR A 203 -2.25 -29.82 1.60
CA THR A 203 -2.73 -29.18 2.83
C THR A 203 -3.75 -30.08 3.50
N VAL A 204 -3.73 -30.16 4.84
CA VAL A 204 -4.76 -30.87 5.58
C VAL A 204 -6.12 -30.25 5.28
N HIS A 205 -7.04 -31.04 4.76
CA HIS A 205 -8.42 -30.61 4.54
C HIS A 205 -9.19 -30.74 5.85
N PRO A 206 -9.75 -29.63 6.40
CA PRO A 206 -10.59 -29.70 7.59
C PRO A 206 -11.97 -30.32 7.30
N ALA A 207 -12.33 -30.44 6.03
CA ALA A 207 -13.58 -31.06 5.60
C ALA A 207 -13.45 -32.59 5.63
N ASN A 208 -14.48 -33.27 6.13
CA ASN A 208 -14.62 -34.70 5.99
C ASN A 208 -14.59 -35.10 4.50
N PRO A 209 -14.09 -36.29 4.16
CA PRO A 209 -14.18 -36.81 2.81
C PRO A 209 -15.64 -36.77 2.34
N PRO A 210 -15.88 -36.51 1.04
CA PRO A 210 -17.23 -36.51 0.50
C PRO A 210 -17.91 -37.84 0.80
N ILE A 211 -19.16 -37.79 1.25
CA ILE A 211 -19.96 -38.99 1.47
C ILE A 211 -20.11 -39.68 0.12
N ALA A 212 -19.72 -40.95 0.05
CA ALA A 212 -19.90 -41.76 -1.15
C ALA A 212 -21.40 -41.80 -1.49
N SER A 213 -21.74 -41.36 -2.70
CA SER A 213 -23.10 -41.44 -3.23
C SER A 213 -23.07 -42.09 -4.60
N THR A 214 -24.07 -42.92 -4.87
CA THR A 214 -24.29 -43.50 -6.19
C THR A 214 -24.98 -42.44 -7.05
N ALA A 215 -24.54 -42.28 -8.30
CA ALA A 215 -25.26 -41.45 -9.25
C ALA A 215 -26.72 -41.89 -9.27
N GLY A 216 -27.65 -40.94 -9.07
CA GLY A 216 -29.08 -41.23 -9.17
C GLY A 216 -29.41 -41.81 -10.55
N PRO A 217 -30.52 -42.55 -10.70
CA PRO A 217 -30.97 -43.02 -11.99
C PRO A 217 -31.04 -41.81 -12.91
N GLY A 218 -30.19 -41.79 -13.94
CA GLY A 218 -30.13 -40.68 -14.88
C GLY A 218 -31.51 -40.40 -15.47
N ARG A 219 -31.66 -39.23 -16.10
CA ARG A 219 -32.94 -38.86 -16.71
C ARG A 219 -33.46 -39.99 -17.61
N PRO A 220 -34.74 -40.39 -17.47
CA PRO A 220 -35.36 -41.36 -18.37
C PRO A 220 -35.24 -40.91 -19.83
N ARG A 221 -34.90 -41.86 -20.71
CA ARG A 221 -34.78 -41.64 -22.15
C ARG A 221 -36.13 -41.15 -22.69
N GLY A 222 -36.14 -40.03 -23.42
CA GLY A 222 -37.35 -39.43 -24.00
C GLY A 222 -38.07 -38.38 -23.14
N GLY A 223 -37.60 -38.09 -21.91
CA GLY A 223 -38.16 -37.00 -21.12
C GLY A 223 -37.83 -35.63 -21.72
N VAL A 224 -38.85 -34.80 -22.01
CA VAL A 224 -38.68 -33.41 -22.44
C VAL A 224 -38.54 -32.46 -21.25
N ASN A 225 -37.80 -31.36 -21.40
CA ASN A 225 -37.69 -30.35 -20.34
C ASN A 225 -39.01 -29.59 -20.26
N ARG A 226 -39.78 -29.82 -19.19
CA ARG A 226 -41.04 -29.09 -18.92
C ARG A 226 -40.81 -27.68 -18.39
N VAL A 227 -39.67 -27.46 -17.74
CA VAL A 227 -39.28 -26.14 -17.21
C VAL A 227 -38.29 -25.51 -18.18
N LYS A 228 -38.68 -24.40 -18.79
CA LYS A 228 -37.74 -23.57 -19.54
C LYS A 228 -36.74 -22.95 -18.53
N PRO A 229 -35.43 -23.02 -18.78
CA PRO A 229 -34.47 -22.30 -17.95
C PRO A 229 -34.80 -20.81 -17.96
N VAL A 230 -34.73 -20.19 -16.79
CA VAL A 230 -34.89 -18.73 -16.66
C VAL A 230 -33.80 -18.08 -17.52
N THR A 231 -34.21 -17.46 -18.62
CA THR A 231 -33.29 -16.73 -19.48
C THR A 231 -33.14 -15.35 -18.85
N GLN A 232 -31.97 -15.07 -18.30
CA GLN A 232 -31.66 -13.72 -17.82
C GLN A 232 -31.72 -12.77 -19.03
N PRO A 233 -32.40 -11.62 -18.96
CA PRO A 233 -32.44 -10.67 -20.08
C PRO A 233 -31.05 -10.08 -20.25
N VAL A 234 -30.27 -10.63 -21.18
CA VAL A 234 -28.96 -10.10 -21.57
C VAL A 234 -29.11 -9.36 -22.90
N GLY A 235 -29.29 -8.04 -22.83
CA GLY A 235 -29.38 -7.16 -23.99
C GLY A 235 -29.80 -5.74 -23.58
N LEU A 236 -29.18 -4.72 -24.16
CA LEU A 236 -29.66 -3.34 -24.04
C LEU A 236 -31.05 -3.28 -24.66
N ALA A 237 -32.06 -2.85 -23.89
CA ALA A 237 -33.30 -2.38 -24.47
C ALA A 237 -32.95 -1.18 -25.35
N HIS A 238 -32.92 -1.36 -26.66
CA HIS A 238 -32.98 -0.24 -27.59
C HIS A 238 -34.35 0.40 -27.40
N TYR A 239 -34.40 1.46 -26.61
CA TYR A 239 -35.51 2.40 -26.65
C TYR A 239 -35.54 2.98 -28.06
N LYS A 240 -36.54 2.58 -28.86
CA LYS A 240 -36.96 3.38 -30.02
C LYS A 240 -37.78 4.55 -29.46
N GLY A 241 -37.43 5.75 -29.92
CA GLY A 241 -37.96 7.04 -29.46
C GLY A 241 -39.44 7.23 -29.70
#